data_AF-A0A095XKL3-F1
#
_entry.id   AF-A0A095XKL3-F1
#
_cell.length_a   1.000
_cell.length_b   1.000
_cell.length_c   1.000
_cell.angle_alpha   90.00
_cell.angle_beta   90.00
_cell.angle_gamma   90.00
#
_symmetry.space_group_name_H-M   'P 1'
#
loop_
_entity.id
_entity.type
_entity.pdbx_description
1 polymer ?
#
loop_
_entity_poly.entity_id
_entity_poly.type
_entity_poly.pdbx_seq_one_letter_code
_entity_poly.pdbx_strand_id
1 'polypeptide(L)'
;MRAGRAMLAAALLSTCAAPAAAQGSAPTAEAQAPLSPFMRHMEAARGQIREASWAAATDSARAALDAARLNRNRYEIFDAAMLLLNLLQKQGLHAEARRVAEAQVEDFGRLGDDDGMAILLSRAIEAGTAAGETAEVARLQARLVELARPYPALWEAESGQRLRYAPAGLSVPLARDGWALLRFEPADARGKTARLDYARALNERGRIVVQLRIGYMEALRGLDGAERLAQLERALAGPYGEQAAAPAVAAAMPDLPFKDLTQAKGAVRSGKEREGVVEAEWVAARGDWRLEVLASYPEELREEAGKQLQALLGAVSWDHEQRLFRERTMAAQYEAINAEWAMARDWAAAAKLAQAALPDAAFPLEIARLNTVMATAAYERGALDEARRQYDAGLAAWAYAGKAYHDEVLYETALDRAADVAYRQGREEEAIALNRRFIEWVGDRDPAWSLPEGRAELQSGRTGQVLPLRIADFRLKPIGGKLFQYQDLKTGALLGLSVEQKAGIDDHALEESMRSFMRNKLGLEAGDKQASAFSPREREGGTGRVQGRKWVFEVLPGQDDGRTLRLDGGRDGAAPARMVFWIVDRGDSRSILRAPLTADGDARIEQVAQALAW
;
A
#
# COMPACT_ATOMS: atom_id res chain seq x y z
N MET A 1 -2.10 -2.74 14.02
CA MET A 1 -2.33 -3.73 12.94
C MET A 1 -2.41 -5.16 13.50
N ARG A 2 -3.48 -5.51 14.22
CA ARG A 2 -3.77 -6.87 14.74
C ARG A 2 -5.17 -7.37 14.33
N ALA A 3 -5.77 -6.76 13.30
CA ALA A 3 -7.15 -7.05 12.87
C ALA A 3 -7.24 -8.13 11.77
N GLY A 4 -6.12 -8.62 11.23
CA GLY A 4 -6.11 -9.65 10.18
C GLY A 4 -6.26 -11.10 10.67
N ARG A 5 -6.30 -11.34 12.00
CA ARG A 5 -6.34 -12.70 12.58
C ARG A 5 -7.76 -13.24 12.82
N ALA A 6 -8.81 -12.42 12.70
CA ALA A 6 -10.19 -12.85 13.02
C ALA A 6 -11.10 -13.06 11.80
N MET A 7 -10.75 -12.59 10.60
CA MET A 7 -11.69 -12.63 9.46
C MET A 7 -11.80 -13.97 8.72
N LEU A 8 -10.84 -14.88 8.85
CA LEU A 8 -10.88 -16.17 8.14
C LEU A 8 -11.62 -17.28 8.90
N ALA A 9 -11.76 -17.16 10.22
CA ALA A 9 -12.56 -18.08 11.04
C ALA A 9 -14.03 -17.63 11.20
N ALA A 10 -14.30 -16.32 11.20
CA ALA A 10 -15.66 -15.80 11.37
C ALA A 10 -16.53 -15.90 10.09
N ALA A 11 -15.94 -16.10 8.92
CA ALA A 11 -16.69 -16.21 7.66
C ALA A 11 -17.28 -17.62 7.39
N LEU A 12 -17.02 -18.61 8.23
CA LEU A 12 -17.43 -20.01 7.99
C LEU A 12 -18.26 -20.66 9.13
N LEU A 13 -18.53 -19.94 10.22
CA LEU A 13 -19.47 -20.36 11.26
C LEU A 13 -20.27 -19.15 11.77
N SER A 14 -21.31 -18.76 11.02
CA SER A 14 -22.40 -17.92 11.53
C SER A 14 -23.74 -18.53 11.13
N THR A 15 -23.99 -19.70 11.69
CA THR A 15 -25.36 -20.15 11.99
C THR A 15 -25.57 -19.94 13.48
N CYS A 16 -26.08 -18.77 13.87
CA CYS A 16 -26.60 -18.57 15.22
C CYS A 16 -27.93 -17.82 15.14
N ALA A 17 -28.97 -18.58 15.50
CA ALA A 17 -30.12 -18.22 16.30
C ALA A 17 -30.52 -16.73 16.35
N ALA A 18 -31.74 -16.47 15.87
CA ALA A 18 -32.50 -15.28 16.24
C ALA A 18 -32.61 -15.18 17.78
N PRO A 19 -32.39 -14.01 18.38
CA PRO A 19 -32.70 -13.81 19.79
C PRO A 19 -34.22 -13.71 19.96
N ALA A 20 -34.75 -14.56 20.82
CA ALA A 20 -36.09 -14.39 21.37
C ALA A 20 -36.10 -13.27 22.41
N ALA A 21 -37.20 -12.50 22.38
CA ALA A 21 -37.72 -11.55 23.37
C ALA A 21 -37.40 -10.05 23.19
N ALA A 22 -38.36 -9.34 22.60
CA ALA A 22 -38.84 -8.05 23.07
C ALA A 22 -40.35 -7.97 22.78
N GLN A 23 -41.17 -8.29 23.78
CA GLN A 23 -42.58 -7.92 23.78
C GLN A 23 -42.68 -6.42 24.07
N GLY A 24 -43.51 -5.71 23.29
CA GLY A 24 -44.04 -4.40 23.68
C GLY A 24 -43.67 -3.25 22.76
N SER A 25 -44.27 -3.21 21.57
CA SER A 25 -44.93 -2.03 20.95
C SER A 25 -45.17 -2.33 19.47
N ALA A 26 -46.41 -2.17 19.01
CA ALA A 26 -46.78 -2.40 17.61
C ALA A 26 -46.08 -1.35 16.72
N PRO A 27 -45.33 -1.74 15.68
CA PRO A 27 -44.83 -0.79 14.72
C PRO A 27 -45.90 -0.52 13.67
N THR A 28 -46.19 0.77 13.46
CA THR A 28 -46.78 1.27 12.23
C THR A 28 -45.96 0.76 11.04
N ALA A 29 -46.63 0.16 10.06
CA ALA A 29 -46.02 -0.33 8.84
C ALA A 29 -45.47 0.83 8.00
N GLU A 30 -44.23 1.24 8.27
CA GLU A 30 -43.42 1.93 7.28
C GLU A 30 -43.13 0.94 6.16
N ALA A 31 -43.63 1.22 4.96
CA ALA A 31 -43.38 0.41 3.78
C ALA A 31 -41.87 0.34 3.54
N GLN A 32 -41.27 -0.81 3.86
CA GLN A 32 -39.86 -1.10 3.56
C GLN A 32 -39.64 -0.83 2.07
N ALA A 33 -38.66 0.01 1.75
CA ALA A 33 -38.26 0.25 0.37
C ALA A 33 -38.02 -1.09 -0.34
N PRO A 34 -38.48 -1.26 -1.59
CA PRO A 34 -38.35 -2.53 -2.29
C PRO A 34 -36.87 -2.92 -2.37
N LEU A 35 -36.58 -4.17 -2.00
CA LEU A 35 -35.23 -4.73 -2.07
C LEU A 35 -34.65 -4.56 -3.47
N SER A 36 -33.37 -4.16 -3.55
CA SER A 36 -32.65 -4.08 -4.81
C SER A 36 -32.66 -5.44 -5.53
N PRO A 37 -32.52 -5.47 -6.87
CA PRO A 37 -32.47 -6.73 -7.62
C PRO A 37 -31.44 -7.72 -7.07
N PHE A 38 -30.24 -7.24 -6.73
CA PHE A 38 -29.19 -8.03 -6.07
C PHE A 38 -29.69 -8.66 -4.76
N MET A 39 -30.26 -7.86 -3.85
CA MET A 39 -30.70 -8.35 -2.54
C MET A 39 -31.82 -9.41 -2.68
N ARG A 40 -32.76 -9.22 -3.61
CA ARG A 40 -33.81 -10.22 -3.88
C ARG A 40 -33.24 -11.56 -4.32
N HIS A 41 -32.28 -11.56 -5.24
CA HIS A 41 -31.66 -12.79 -5.73
C HIS A 41 -30.80 -13.47 -4.64
N MET A 42 -30.09 -12.70 -3.82
CA MET A 42 -29.34 -13.23 -2.67
C MET A 42 -30.25 -13.88 -1.62
N GLU A 43 -31.39 -13.26 -1.30
CA GLU A 43 -32.38 -13.84 -0.38
C GLU A 43 -33.03 -15.10 -0.95
N ALA A 44 -33.37 -15.10 -2.24
CA ALA A 44 -33.90 -16.28 -2.94
C ALA A 44 -32.90 -17.45 -2.87
N ALA A 45 -31.62 -17.19 -3.20
CA ALA A 45 -30.56 -18.20 -3.12
C ALA A 45 -30.43 -18.76 -1.69
N ARG A 46 -30.43 -17.90 -0.67
CA ARG A 46 -30.39 -18.31 0.75
C ARG A 46 -31.62 -19.12 1.17
N GLY A 47 -32.81 -18.77 0.67
CA GLY A 47 -34.04 -19.56 0.87
C GLY A 47 -33.92 -20.96 0.27
N GLN A 48 -33.51 -21.04 -0.98
CA GLN A 48 -33.31 -22.30 -1.70
C GLN A 48 -32.21 -23.17 -1.08
N ILE A 49 -31.17 -22.57 -0.50
CA ILE A 49 -30.16 -23.27 0.31
C ILE A 49 -30.79 -23.95 1.53
N ARG A 50 -31.70 -23.24 2.24
CA ARG A 50 -32.40 -23.83 3.41
C ARG A 50 -33.31 -24.98 3.01
N GLU A 51 -33.88 -24.92 1.80
CA GLU A 51 -34.72 -25.97 1.22
C GLU A 51 -33.91 -27.09 0.53
N ALA A 52 -32.57 -27.01 0.56
CA ALA A 52 -31.66 -27.91 -0.15
C ALA A 52 -31.88 -27.98 -1.68
N SER A 53 -32.48 -26.94 -2.27
CA SER A 53 -32.66 -26.80 -3.72
C SER A 53 -31.42 -26.18 -4.36
N TRP A 54 -30.34 -26.99 -4.47
CA TRP A 54 -29.01 -26.50 -4.85
C TRP A 54 -28.93 -25.91 -6.26
N ALA A 55 -29.62 -26.51 -7.24
CA ALA A 55 -29.64 -26.00 -8.60
C ALA A 55 -30.35 -24.63 -8.67
N ALA A 56 -31.53 -24.49 -8.06
CA ALA A 56 -32.25 -23.23 -8.01
C ALA A 56 -31.47 -22.15 -7.24
N ALA A 57 -30.80 -22.52 -6.15
CA ALA A 57 -29.91 -21.63 -5.41
C ALA A 57 -28.76 -21.12 -6.29
N THR A 58 -28.23 -21.99 -7.16
CA THR A 58 -27.15 -21.64 -8.11
C THR A 58 -27.65 -20.64 -9.15
N ASP A 59 -28.84 -20.86 -9.70
CA ASP A 59 -29.45 -19.94 -10.67
C ASP A 59 -29.71 -18.56 -10.05
N SER A 60 -30.24 -18.53 -8.82
CA SER A 60 -30.42 -17.29 -8.07
C SER A 60 -29.09 -16.59 -7.76
N ALA A 61 -28.03 -17.33 -7.41
CA ALA A 61 -26.71 -16.75 -7.17
C ALA A 61 -26.08 -16.17 -8.44
N ARG A 62 -26.30 -16.78 -9.62
CA ARG A 62 -25.91 -16.18 -10.91
C ARG A 62 -26.65 -14.88 -11.19
N ALA A 63 -27.97 -14.88 -11.00
CA ALA A 63 -28.78 -13.68 -11.18
C ALA A 63 -28.36 -12.55 -10.22
N ALA A 64 -27.97 -12.89 -8.99
CA ALA A 64 -27.39 -11.92 -8.05
C ALA A 64 -26.07 -11.33 -8.56
N LEU A 65 -25.17 -12.18 -9.09
CA LEU A 65 -23.89 -11.73 -9.63
C LEU A 65 -24.06 -10.81 -10.84
N ASP A 66 -24.98 -11.15 -11.75
CA ASP A 66 -25.28 -10.31 -12.91
C ASP A 66 -25.90 -8.97 -12.50
N ALA A 67 -26.80 -8.96 -11.50
CA ALA A 67 -27.35 -7.73 -10.94
C ALA A 67 -26.27 -6.86 -10.27
N ALA A 68 -25.34 -7.46 -9.51
CA ALA A 68 -24.24 -6.76 -8.87
C ALA A 68 -23.29 -6.10 -9.88
N ARG A 69 -23.00 -6.79 -10.99
CA ARG A 69 -22.17 -6.29 -12.08
C ARG A 69 -22.75 -5.05 -12.76
N LEU A 70 -24.08 -5.02 -12.96
CA LEU A 70 -24.76 -3.85 -13.51
C LEU A 70 -24.60 -2.62 -12.61
N ASN A 71 -24.61 -2.81 -11.29
CA ASN A 71 -24.40 -1.73 -10.32
C ASN A 71 -22.93 -1.35 -10.13
N ARG A 72 -21.99 -2.15 -10.67
CA ARG A 72 -20.53 -2.02 -10.46
C ARG A 72 -20.12 -1.93 -8.99
N ASN A 73 -20.92 -2.52 -8.09
CA ASN A 73 -20.63 -2.51 -6.67
C ASN A 73 -19.71 -3.69 -6.33
N ARG A 74 -18.42 -3.41 -6.06
CA ARG A 74 -17.41 -4.43 -5.77
C ARG A 74 -17.79 -5.38 -4.63
N TYR A 75 -18.49 -4.87 -3.60
CA TYR A 75 -18.88 -5.68 -2.45
C TYR A 75 -20.01 -6.65 -2.81
N GLU A 76 -21.00 -6.18 -3.56
CA GLU A 76 -22.09 -7.04 -4.07
C GLU A 76 -21.55 -8.12 -5.03
N ILE A 77 -20.61 -7.74 -5.91
CA ILE A 77 -19.97 -8.67 -6.84
C ILE A 77 -19.22 -9.75 -6.05
N PHE A 78 -18.43 -9.34 -5.05
CA PHE A 78 -17.69 -10.27 -4.20
C PHE A 78 -18.62 -11.27 -3.50
N ASP A 79 -19.66 -10.78 -2.84
CA ASP A 79 -20.59 -11.60 -2.06
C ASP A 79 -21.35 -12.61 -2.93
N ALA A 80 -21.88 -12.17 -4.08
CA ALA A 80 -22.57 -13.05 -5.02
C ALA A 80 -21.61 -14.09 -5.62
N ALA A 81 -20.40 -13.69 -6.00
CA ALA A 81 -19.39 -14.59 -6.54
C ALA A 81 -19.01 -15.66 -5.51
N MET A 82 -18.73 -15.27 -4.27
CA MET A 82 -18.38 -16.22 -3.20
C MET A 82 -19.52 -17.21 -2.91
N LEU A 83 -20.78 -16.75 -2.92
CA LEU A 83 -21.93 -17.64 -2.77
C LEU A 83 -22.02 -18.65 -3.92
N LEU A 84 -21.92 -18.18 -5.16
CA LEU A 84 -21.99 -19.03 -6.36
C LEU A 84 -20.85 -20.06 -6.37
N LEU A 85 -19.62 -19.66 -6.04
CA LEU A 85 -18.47 -20.56 -5.95
C LEU A 85 -18.69 -21.68 -4.94
N ASN A 86 -19.17 -21.34 -3.74
CA ASN A 86 -19.47 -22.33 -2.70
C ASN A 86 -20.56 -23.31 -3.13
N LEU A 87 -21.61 -22.83 -3.83
CA LEU A 87 -22.68 -23.67 -4.35
C LEU A 87 -22.20 -24.63 -5.44
N LEU A 88 -21.38 -24.15 -6.37
CA LEU A 88 -20.79 -24.97 -7.44
C LEU A 88 -19.85 -26.03 -6.87
N GLN A 89 -18.99 -25.65 -5.93
CA GLN A 89 -18.10 -26.59 -5.22
C GLN A 89 -18.89 -27.67 -4.49
N LYS A 90 -19.96 -27.31 -3.79
CA LYS A 90 -20.83 -28.27 -3.08
C LYS A 90 -21.49 -29.30 -4.01
N GLN A 91 -21.73 -28.92 -5.27
CA GLN A 91 -22.31 -29.80 -6.29
C GLN A 91 -21.25 -30.56 -7.10
N GLY A 92 -19.96 -30.44 -6.78
CA GLY A 92 -18.86 -31.08 -7.54
C GLY A 92 -18.58 -30.42 -8.89
N LEU A 93 -19.15 -29.25 -9.17
CA LEU A 93 -18.98 -28.50 -10.43
C LEU A 93 -17.69 -27.67 -10.42
N HIS A 94 -16.56 -28.32 -10.15
CA HIS A 94 -15.27 -27.66 -9.87
C HIS A 94 -14.72 -26.89 -11.08
N ALA A 95 -14.80 -27.45 -12.29
CA ALA A 95 -14.35 -26.76 -13.50
C ALA A 95 -15.17 -25.49 -13.79
N GLU A 96 -16.46 -25.49 -13.43
CA GLU A 96 -17.29 -24.30 -13.55
C GLU A 96 -16.98 -23.26 -12.47
N ALA A 97 -16.81 -23.70 -11.22
CA ALA A 97 -16.36 -22.82 -10.14
C ALA A 97 -15.05 -22.11 -10.49
N ARG A 98 -14.07 -22.82 -11.08
CA ARG A 98 -12.83 -22.21 -11.57
C ARG A 98 -13.11 -21.09 -12.57
N ARG A 99 -13.89 -21.35 -13.61
CA ARG A 99 -14.20 -20.35 -14.66
C ARG A 99 -14.90 -19.13 -14.09
N VAL A 100 -15.83 -19.31 -13.14
CA VAL A 100 -16.50 -18.20 -12.45
C VAL A 100 -15.51 -17.36 -11.67
N ALA A 101 -14.65 -17.99 -10.86
CA ALA A 101 -13.64 -17.30 -10.05
C ALA A 101 -12.66 -16.52 -10.93
N GLU A 102 -12.16 -17.15 -12.00
CA GLU A 102 -11.25 -16.52 -12.95
C GLU A 102 -11.88 -15.32 -13.66
N ALA A 103 -13.14 -15.41 -14.09
CA ALA A 103 -13.84 -14.26 -14.66
C ALA A 103 -13.95 -13.10 -13.67
N GLN A 104 -14.06 -13.37 -12.37
CA GLN A 104 -14.06 -12.30 -11.36
C GLN A 104 -12.68 -11.69 -11.18
N VAL A 105 -11.58 -12.43 -11.36
CA VAL A 105 -10.23 -11.83 -11.30
C VAL A 105 -10.10 -10.70 -12.33
N GLU A 106 -10.68 -10.84 -13.53
CA GLU A 106 -10.72 -9.77 -14.53
C GLU A 106 -11.61 -8.59 -14.13
N ASP A 107 -12.75 -8.85 -13.50
CA ASP A 107 -13.67 -7.81 -13.03
C ASP A 107 -13.00 -6.97 -11.92
N PHE A 108 -12.33 -7.60 -10.96
CA PHE A 108 -11.60 -6.91 -9.89
C PHE A 108 -10.33 -6.21 -10.41
N GLY A 109 -9.67 -6.75 -11.44
CA GLY A 109 -8.56 -6.07 -12.12
C GLY A 109 -8.98 -4.75 -12.76
N ARG A 110 -10.16 -4.71 -13.40
CA ARG A 110 -10.73 -3.46 -13.94
C ARG A 110 -11.08 -2.43 -12.86
N LEU A 111 -11.28 -2.88 -11.61
CA LEU A 111 -11.57 -2.03 -10.46
C LEU A 111 -10.30 -1.62 -9.68
N GLY A 112 -9.12 -2.14 -10.05
CA GLY A 112 -7.86 -1.88 -9.35
C GLY A 112 -7.83 -2.47 -7.93
N ASP A 113 -8.49 -3.59 -7.69
CA ASP A 113 -8.62 -4.23 -6.38
C ASP A 113 -7.79 -5.53 -6.32
N ASP A 114 -6.49 -5.36 -6.07
CA ASP A 114 -5.50 -6.45 -5.99
C ASP A 114 -5.84 -7.48 -4.90
N ASP A 115 -6.41 -7.02 -3.77
CA ASP A 115 -6.81 -7.90 -2.66
C ASP A 115 -7.97 -8.82 -3.11
N GLY A 116 -8.97 -8.26 -3.79
CA GLY A 116 -10.05 -9.03 -4.40
C GLY A 116 -9.55 -10.01 -5.47
N MET A 117 -8.64 -9.56 -6.33
CA MET A 117 -8.01 -10.42 -7.34
C MET A 117 -7.28 -11.61 -6.71
N ALA A 118 -6.47 -11.38 -5.67
CA ALA A 118 -5.71 -12.44 -5.00
C ALA A 118 -6.63 -13.49 -4.35
N ILE A 119 -7.73 -13.06 -3.74
CA ILE A 119 -8.71 -13.97 -3.13
C ILE A 119 -9.38 -14.84 -4.21
N LEU A 120 -9.83 -14.23 -5.30
CA LEU A 120 -10.51 -14.96 -6.38
C LEU A 120 -9.56 -15.89 -7.13
N LEU A 121 -8.30 -15.49 -7.31
CA LEU A 121 -7.28 -16.34 -7.90
C LEU A 121 -6.99 -17.57 -7.04
N SER A 122 -6.92 -17.39 -5.72
CA SER A 122 -6.83 -18.49 -4.75
C SER A 122 -8.00 -19.49 -4.93
N ARG A 123 -9.23 -19.00 -5.08
CA ARG A 123 -10.41 -19.84 -5.32
C ARG A 123 -10.38 -20.55 -6.67
N ALA A 124 -9.90 -19.88 -7.71
CA ALA A 124 -9.74 -20.49 -9.03
C ALA A 124 -8.73 -21.65 -8.99
N ILE A 125 -7.59 -21.48 -8.31
CA ILE A 125 -6.56 -22.52 -8.15
C ILE A 125 -7.12 -23.71 -7.37
N GLU A 126 -7.83 -23.46 -6.26
CA GLU A 126 -8.47 -24.51 -5.44
C GLU A 126 -9.47 -25.31 -6.28
N ALA A 127 -10.36 -24.62 -7.01
CA ALA A 127 -11.34 -25.27 -7.87
C ALA A 127 -10.71 -26.03 -9.04
N GLY A 128 -9.67 -25.48 -9.70
CA GLY A 128 -8.95 -26.16 -10.78
C GLY A 128 -8.21 -27.41 -10.29
N THR A 129 -7.67 -27.37 -9.07
CA THR A 129 -7.04 -28.53 -8.43
C THR A 129 -8.07 -29.63 -8.16
N ALA A 130 -9.24 -29.28 -7.63
CA ALA A 130 -10.35 -30.23 -7.41
C ALA A 130 -10.92 -30.79 -8.73
N ALA A 131 -10.85 -30.04 -9.82
CA ALA A 131 -11.24 -30.48 -11.16
C ALA A 131 -10.18 -31.36 -11.87
N GLY A 132 -8.97 -31.48 -11.32
CA GLY A 132 -7.85 -32.17 -11.98
C GLY A 132 -7.27 -31.43 -13.19
N GLU A 133 -7.53 -30.13 -13.33
CA GLU A 133 -7.10 -29.31 -14.48
C GLU A 133 -5.67 -28.79 -14.29
N THR A 134 -4.67 -29.68 -14.32
CA THR A 134 -3.26 -29.34 -13.99
C THR A 134 -2.68 -28.19 -14.81
N ALA A 135 -2.99 -28.13 -16.12
CA ALA A 135 -2.50 -27.05 -16.99
C ALA A 135 -3.10 -25.68 -16.60
N GLU A 136 -4.37 -25.64 -16.22
CA GLU A 136 -5.03 -24.41 -15.76
C GLU A 136 -4.49 -23.97 -14.40
N VAL A 137 -4.26 -24.91 -13.47
CA VAL A 137 -3.65 -24.61 -12.18
C VAL A 137 -2.27 -23.98 -12.35
N ALA A 138 -1.42 -24.54 -13.22
CA ALA A 138 -0.10 -23.98 -13.51
C ALA A 138 -0.17 -22.55 -14.06
N ARG A 139 -1.13 -22.27 -14.97
CA ARG A 139 -1.35 -20.93 -15.52
C ARG A 139 -1.84 -19.94 -14.45
N LEU A 140 -2.78 -20.36 -13.60
CA LEU A 140 -3.30 -19.53 -12.51
C LEU A 140 -2.22 -19.26 -11.45
N GLN A 141 -1.33 -20.22 -11.18
CA GLN A 141 -0.20 -20.03 -10.27
C GLN A 141 0.87 -19.12 -10.84
N ALA A 142 1.15 -19.18 -12.15
CA ALA A 142 2.00 -18.20 -12.81
C ALA A 142 1.44 -16.78 -12.65
N ARG A 143 0.12 -16.61 -12.84
CA ARG A 143 -0.59 -15.35 -12.61
C ARG A 143 -0.53 -14.91 -11.14
N LEU A 144 -0.57 -15.85 -10.18
CA LEU A 144 -0.44 -15.54 -8.75
C LEU A 144 0.94 -14.96 -8.44
N VAL A 145 1.98 -15.55 -9.01
CA VAL A 145 3.36 -15.07 -8.85
C VAL A 145 3.53 -13.70 -9.52
N GLU A 146 2.96 -13.49 -10.70
CA GLU A 146 2.97 -12.20 -11.39
C GLU A 146 2.27 -11.11 -10.57
N LEU A 147 1.06 -11.39 -10.05
CA LEU A 147 0.29 -10.47 -9.20
C LEU A 147 1.05 -10.11 -7.91
N ALA A 148 1.73 -11.09 -7.31
CA ALA A 148 2.52 -10.88 -6.10
C ALA A 148 3.77 -10.02 -6.34
N ARG A 149 4.21 -9.87 -7.60
CA ARG A 149 5.35 -9.06 -8.05
C ARG A 149 6.59 -9.23 -7.15
N PRO A 150 7.11 -10.45 -6.96
CA PRO A 150 8.27 -10.67 -6.11
C PRO A 150 9.50 -9.98 -6.68
N TYR A 151 10.35 -9.46 -5.78
CA TYR A 151 11.59 -8.81 -6.20
C TYR A 151 12.53 -9.84 -6.85
N PRO A 152 12.93 -9.67 -8.13
CA PRO A 152 13.64 -10.72 -8.86
C PRO A 152 14.99 -11.13 -8.29
N ALA A 153 15.67 -10.24 -7.54
CA ALA A 153 16.92 -10.58 -6.87
C ALA A 153 16.75 -11.49 -5.64
N LEU A 154 15.52 -11.61 -5.12
CA LEU A 154 15.18 -12.47 -3.99
C LEU A 154 14.51 -13.76 -4.43
N TRP A 155 13.68 -13.70 -5.47
CA TRP A 155 12.82 -14.80 -5.89
C TRP A 155 13.06 -15.20 -7.33
N GLU A 156 13.25 -16.49 -7.54
CA GLU A 156 13.42 -17.10 -8.86
C GLU A 156 12.33 -18.15 -9.07
N ALA A 157 11.68 -18.12 -10.24
CA ALA A 157 10.82 -19.22 -10.68
C ALA A 157 11.72 -20.28 -11.33
N GLU A 158 11.80 -21.46 -10.73
CA GLU A 158 12.62 -22.56 -11.24
C GLU A 158 11.84 -23.42 -12.24
N SER A 159 12.56 -24.13 -13.10
CA SER A 159 11.98 -25.18 -13.95
C SER A 159 11.23 -26.20 -13.09
N GLY A 160 10.02 -26.60 -13.50
CA GLY A 160 9.22 -27.59 -12.77
C GLY A 160 8.29 -26.99 -11.70
N GLN A 161 7.81 -25.76 -11.89
CA GLN A 161 6.78 -25.13 -11.04
C GLN A 161 7.23 -25.01 -9.58
N ARG A 162 8.41 -24.42 -9.33
CA ARG A 162 8.93 -24.13 -7.99
C ARG A 162 9.29 -22.66 -7.84
N LEU A 163 9.24 -22.16 -6.61
CA LEU A 163 9.74 -20.84 -6.24
C LEU A 163 10.96 -21.00 -5.34
N ARG A 164 12.06 -20.35 -5.69
CA ARG A 164 13.26 -20.27 -4.87
C ARG A 164 13.36 -18.90 -4.23
N TYR A 165 13.46 -18.88 -2.90
CA TYR A 165 13.84 -17.71 -2.12
C TYR A 165 15.36 -17.75 -1.88
N ALA A 166 16.11 -17.14 -2.80
CA ALA A 166 17.56 -17.28 -2.91
C ALA A 166 18.34 -17.02 -1.61
N PRO A 167 18.13 -15.90 -0.88
CA PRO A 167 18.94 -15.62 0.31
C PRO A 167 18.60 -16.50 1.51
N ALA A 168 17.39 -17.06 1.57
CA ALA A 168 17.02 -18.04 2.57
C ALA A 168 17.45 -19.47 2.21
N GLY A 169 17.88 -19.69 0.96
CA GLY A 169 18.10 -21.01 0.36
C GLY A 169 16.91 -21.95 0.49
N LEU A 170 15.70 -21.38 0.46
CA LEU A 170 14.43 -22.10 0.50
C LEU A 170 13.91 -22.30 -0.92
N SER A 171 13.53 -23.51 -1.30
CA SER A 171 12.82 -23.81 -2.55
C SER A 171 11.52 -24.56 -2.22
N VAL A 172 10.40 -24.08 -2.77
CA VAL A 172 9.05 -24.58 -2.48
C VAL A 172 8.32 -24.96 -3.77
N PRO A 173 7.51 -26.04 -3.78
CA PRO A 173 6.71 -26.40 -4.94
C PRO A 173 5.50 -25.48 -5.09
N LEU A 174 5.11 -25.13 -6.31
CA LEU A 174 3.82 -24.47 -6.56
C LEU A 174 2.67 -25.47 -6.44
N ALA A 175 2.82 -26.66 -6.99
CA ALA A 175 1.86 -27.75 -6.83
C ALA A 175 2.58 -29.09 -6.72
N ARG A 176 2.07 -29.98 -5.86
CA ARG A 176 2.62 -31.34 -5.71
C ARG A 176 1.65 -32.30 -5.06
N ASP A 177 1.45 -33.45 -5.70
CA ASP A 177 0.71 -34.60 -5.17
C ASP A 177 -0.73 -34.28 -4.71
N GLY A 178 -1.34 -33.18 -5.14
CA GLY A 178 -2.67 -32.69 -4.68
C GLY A 178 -2.61 -31.44 -3.78
N TRP A 179 -1.42 -31.02 -3.37
CA TRP A 179 -1.18 -29.70 -2.79
C TRP A 179 -1.10 -28.63 -3.88
N ALA A 180 -1.67 -27.46 -3.60
CA ALA A 180 -1.53 -26.28 -4.44
C ALA A 180 -1.21 -25.05 -3.59
N LEU A 181 -0.25 -24.24 -4.04
CA LEU A 181 -0.01 -22.90 -3.54
C LEU A 181 -1.18 -22.01 -3.96
N LEU A 182 -1.84 -21.42 -2.96
CA LEU A 182 -3.04 -20.61 -3.12
C LEU A 182 -2.79 -19.12 -2.87
N ARG A 183 -1.74 -18.77 -2.12
CA ARG A 183 -1.37 -17.39 -1.81
C ARG A 183 0.15 -17.26 -1.75
N PHE A 184 0.67 -16.18 -2.30
CA PHE A 184 2.08 -15.83 -2.23
C PHE A 184 2.24 -14.34 -1.94
N GLU A 185 2.92 -14.02 -0.85
CA GLU A 185 3.29 -12.64 -0.50
C GLU A 185 4.80 -12.60 -0.26
N PRO A 186 5.60 -11.96 -1.14
CA PRO A 186 7.03 -11.84 -0.94
C PRO A 186 7.34 -10.85 0.21
N ALA A 187 8.49 -11.03 0.85
CA ALA A 187 9.01 -10.04 1.80
C ALA A 187 9.54 -8.82 1.04
N ASP A 188 9.11 -7.64 1.43
CA ASP A 188 9.50 -6.33 0.87
C ASP A 188 10.62 -5.64 1.68
N ALA A 189 10.82 -6.06 2.94
CA ALA A 189 11.80 -5.49 3.85
C ALA A 189 12.39 -6.53 4.80
N ARG A 190 13.60 -6.26 5.30
CA ARG A 190 14.20 -7.07 6.37
C ARG A 190 13.35 -6.99 7.64
N GLY A 191 13.21 -8.13 8.31
CA GLY A 191 12.30 -8.28 9.45
C GLY A 191 10.84 -8.49 9.08
N LYS A 192 10.46 -8.37 7.78
CA LYS A 192 9.18 -8.88 7.28
C LYS A 192 9.34 -10.33 6.84
N THR A 193 8.21 -11.03 6.75
CA THR A 193 8.15 -12.43 6.35
C THR A 193 7.51 -12.54 4.99
N ALA A 194 8.09 -13.38 4.13
CA ALA A 194 7.35 -13.90 2.99
C ALA A 194 6.34 -14.94 3.48
N ARG A 195 5.16 -14.96 2.89
CA ARG A 195 4.06 -15.86 3.24
C ARG A 195 3.65 -16.69 2.04
N LEU A 196 3.49 -17.99 2.27
CA LEU A 196 2.95 -18.94 1.31
C LEU A 196 1.85 -19.76 1.96
N ASP A 197 0.65 -19.75 1.37
CA ASP A 197 -0.46 -20.57 1.87
C ASP A 197 -0.75 -21.70 0.86
N TYR A 198 -0.80 -22.92 1.35
CA TYR A 198 -1.11 -24.14 0.63
C TYR A 198 -2.43 -24.73 1.11
N ALA A 199 -3.14 -25.42 0.24
CA ALA A 199 -4.23 -26.28 0.65
C ALA A 199 -4.24 -27.61 -0.10
N ARG A 200 -4.89 -28.59 0.54
CA ARG A 200 -5.16 -29.91 -0.03
C ARG A 200 -6.47 -30.44 0.53
N ALA A 201 -7.31 -31.01 -0.34
CA ALA A 201 -8.47 -31.79 0.08
C ALA A 201 -8.04 -33.14 0.67
N LEU A 202 -8.59 -33.53 1.83
CA LEU A 202 -8.33 -34.83 2.45
C LEU A 202 -9.44 -35.83 2.10
N ASN A 203 -10.69 -35.39 2.16
CA ASN A 203 -11.87 -36.14 1.76
C ASN A 203 -12.97 -35.16 1.31
N GLU A 204 -14.18 -35.65 1.07
CA GLU A 204 -15.33 -34.82 0.64
C GLU A 204 -15.73 -33.72 1.64
N ARG A 205 -15.27 -33.77 2.89
CA ARG A 205 -15.71 -32.88 3.99
C ARG A 205 -14.59 -32.13 4.70
N GLY A 206 -13.33 -32.43 4.40
CA GLY A 206 -12.17 -31.94 5.14
C GLY A 206 -11.03 -31.56 4.22
N ARG A 207 -10.36 -30.47 4.57
CA ARG A 207 -9.13 -30.01 3.92
C ARG A 207 -8.08 -29.69 4.97
N ILE A 208 -6.83 -29.74 4.54
CA ILE A 208 -5.70 -29.21 5.30
C ILE A 208 -5.24 -27.91 4.65
N VAL A 209 -4.98 -26.91 5.48
CA VAL A 209 -4.37 -25.64 5.06
C VAL A 209 -3.03 -25.50 5.77
N VAL A 210 -1.98 -25.14 5.03
CA VAL A 210 -0.64 -24.92 5.56
C VAL A 210 -0.17 -23.53 5.18
N GLN A 211 0.20 -22.76 6.19
CA GLN A 211 0.82 -21.46 6.05
C GLN A 211 2.29 -21.56 6.40
N LEU A 212 3.15 -21.17 5.45
CA LEU A 212 4.57 -21.01 5.66
C LEU A 212 4.89 -19.52 5.72
N ARG A 213 5.61 -19.09 6.75
CA ARG A 213 6.15 -17.74 6.87
C ARG A 213 7.65 -17.81 7.08
N ILE A 214 8.42 -17.21 6.20
CA ILE A 214 9.88 -17.18 6.30
C ILE A 214 10.41 -15.75 6.30
N GLY A 215 11.28 -15.41 7.25
CA GLY A 215 11.84 -14.07 7.36
C GLY A 215 13.22 -14.05 8.00
N TYR A 216 13.95 -12.98 7.73
CA TYR A 216 15.26 -12.73 8.33
C TYR A 216 15.10 -12.04 9.67
N MET A 217 15.71 -12.59 10.72
CA MET A 217 15.62 -12.10 12.09
C MET A 217 17.01 -11.82 12.66
N GLU A 218 17.42 -10.55 12.62
CA GLU A 218 18.71 -10.10 13.17
C GLU A 218 18.86 -10.41 14.66
N ALA A 219 17.75 -10.47 15.42
CA ALA A 219 17.75 -10.79 16.84
C ALA A 219 18.18 -12.25 17.16
N LEU A 220 18.22 -13.14 16.17
CA LEU A 220 18.75 -14.51 16.35
C LEU A 220 20.29 -14.55 16.34
N ARG A 221 20.92 -13.46 15.92
CA ARG A 221 22.37 -13.36 15.81
C ARG A 221 23.01 -13.37 17.20
N GLY A 222 24.04 -14.19 17.35
CA GLY A 222 24.85 -14.23 18.58
C GLY A 222 24.23 -15.03 19.71
N LEU A 223 22.97 -15.47 19.56
CA LEU A 223 22.34 -16.37 20.52
C LEU A 223 22.92 -17.78 20.41
N ASP A 224 23.12 -18.42 21.56
CA ASP A 224 23.44 -19.84 21.62
C ASP A 224 22.22 -20.73 21.34
N GLY A 225 22.42 -22.05 21.35
CA GLY A 225 21.34 -23.00 21.04
C GLY A 225 20.17 -22.97 22.03
N ALA A 226 20.44 -22.74 23.33
CA ALA A 226 19.42 -22.72 24.36
C ALA A 226 18.64 -21.40 24.34
N GLU A 227 19.35 -20.28 24.21
CA GLU A 227 18.75 -18.95 24.05
C GLU A 227 17.88 -18.87 22.80
N ARG A 228 18.36 -19.44 21.69
CA ARG A 228 17.60 -19.53 20.44
C ARG A 228 16.33 -20.35 20.64
N LEU A 229 16.41 -21.55 21.24
CA LEU A 229 15.23 -22.37 21.51
C LEU A 229 14.20 -21.61 22.37
N ALA A 230 14.64 -20.99 23.47
CA ALA A 230 13.77 -20.20 24.34
C ALA A 230 13.13 -18.99 23.62
N GLN A 231 13.78 -18.42 22.60
CA GLN A 231 13.17 -17.39 21.77
C GLN A 231 12.11 -17.96 20.81
N LEU A 232 12.34 -19.14 20.22
CA LEU A 232 11.36 -19.78 19.34
C LEU A 232 10.13 -20.25 20.11
N GLU A 233 10.29 -20.80 21.33
CA GLU A 233 9.17 -21.19 22.19
C GLU A 233 8.28 -20.00 22.56
N ARG A 234 8.87 -18.82 22.82
CA ARG A 234 8.13 -17.58 23.06
C ARG A 234 7.37 -17.07 21.83
N ALA A 235 7.75 -17.51 20.64
CA ALA A 235 7.12 -17.12 19.39
C ALA A 235 5.91 -17.99 19.03
N LEU A 236 5.76 -19.18 19.64
CA LEU A 236 4.60 -20.05 19.45
C LEU A 236 3.31 -19.31 19.83
N ALA A 237 2.27 -19.51 19.04
CA ALA A 237 0.95 -19.00 19.33
C ALA A 237 0.38 -19.67 20.59
N GLY A 238 -0.04 -18.83 21.55
CA GLY A 238 -0.89 -19.28 22.65
C GLY A 238 -2.34 -19.46 22.20
N PRO A 239 -3.15 -20.21 22.96
CA PRO A 239 -4.58 -20.35 22.70
C PRO A 239 -5.28 -18.99 22.67
N TYR A 240 -6.18 -18.78 21.72
CA TYR A 240 -6.99 -17.58 21.59
C TYR A 240 -8.49 -17.91 21.57
N GLY A 241 -9.28 -17.12 22.31
CA GLY A 241 -10.74 -17.31 22.38
C GLY A 241 -11.12 -18.66 22.99
N GLU A 242 -11.89 -19.47 22.26
CA GLU A 242 -12.37 -20.80 22.70
C GLU A 242 -11.34 -21.93 22.46
N GLN A 243 -10.12 -21.59 22.02
CA GLN A 243 -9.07 -22.58 21.84
C GLN A 243 -8.52 -23.09 23.17
N ALA A 244 -8.17 -24.37 23.20
CA ALA A 244 -7.43 -25.00 24.30
C ALA A 244 -6.04 -25.44 23.82
N ALA A 245 -5.03 -25.35 24.69
CA ALA A 245 -3.72 -25.90 24.41
C ALA A 245 -3.82 -27.44 24.24
N ALA A 246 -3.12 -27.98 23.25
CA ALA A 246 -3.14 -29.41 22.93
C ALA A 246 -1.72 -30.02 23.04
N PRO A 247 -1.10 -30.06 24.23
CA PRO A 247 0.29 -30.47 24.40
C PRO A 247 0.56 -31.92 23.97
N ALA A 248 -0.41 -32.82 24.12
CA ALA A 248 -0.29 -34.21 23.65
C ALA A 248 -0.20 -34.28 22.11
N VAL A 249 -0.89 -33.39 21.40
CA VAL A 249 -0.80 -33.29 19.93
C VAL A 249 0.57 -32.73 19.54
N ALA A 250 1.02 -31.66 20.21
CA ALA A 250 2.34 -31.08 20.00
C ALA A 250 3.48 -32.09 20.21
N ALA A 251 3.38 -32.93 21.24
CA ALA A 251 4.37 -33.96 21.53
C ALA A 251 4.41 -35.08 20.47
N ALA A 252 3.26 -35.38 19.84
CA ALA A 252 3.15 -36.40 18.79
C ALA A 252 3.54 -35.88 17.39
N MET A 253 3.63 -34.56 17.20
CA MET A 253 4.03 -33.98 15.92
C MET A 253 5.46 -34.36 15.56
N PRO A 254 5.74 -34.74 14.30
CA PRO A 254 7.10 -34.94 13.83
C PRO A 254 7.86 -33.61 13.81
N ASP A 255 9.17 -33.69 13.93
CA ASP A 255 10.05 -32.56 13.67
C ASP A 255 10.05 -32.19 12.18
N LEU A 256 10.36 -30.93 11.87
CA LEU A 256 10.56 -30.52 10.49
C LEU A 256 11.74 -31.29 9.86
N PRO A 257 11.64 -31.73 8.59
CA PRO A 257 12.61 -32.63 7.96
C PRO A 257 13.89 -31.94 7.48
N PHE A 258 14.29 -30.83 8.12
CA PHE A 258 15.45 -30.03 7.74
C PHE A 258 16.63 -30.30 8.66
N LYS A 259 17.84 -30.40 8.10
CA LYS A 259 19.07 -30.59 8.87
C LYS A 259 19.43 -29.33 9.66
N ASP A 260 20.15 -29.53 10.76
CA ASP A 260 20.81 -28.50 11.58
C ASP A 260 19.88 -27.36 12.02
N LEU A 261 18.70 -27.73 12.50
CA LEU A 261 17.62 -26.80 12.79
C LEU A 261 17.30 -26.74 14.29
N THR A 262 17.17 -25.53 14.83
CA THR A 262 16.55 -25.32 16.14
C THR A 262 15.05 -25.14 15.93
N GLN A 263 14.20 -25.94 16.58
CA GLN A 263 12.73 -25.83 16.46
C GLN A 263 12.01 -25.95 17.79
N ALA A 264 10.86 -25.29 17.85
CA ALA A 264 9.82 -25.48 18.84
C ALA A 264 8.52 -25.89 18.14
N LYS A 265 7.68 -26.66 18.85
CA LYS A 265 6.39 -27.15 18.36
C LYS A 265 5.29 -26.76 19.33
N GLY A 266 4.16 -26.34 18.79
CA GLY A 266 2.95 -26.02 19.54
C GLY A 266 1.73 -26.60 18.85
N ALA A 267 0.66 -26.80 19.61
CA ALA A 267 -0.63 -27.15 19.06
C ALA A 267 -1.75 -26.58 19.92
N VAL A 268 -2.79 -26.08 19.26
CA VAL A 268 -4.04 -25.68 19.89
C VAL A 268 -5.21 -26.38 19.23
N ARG A 269 -6.29 -26.58 19.98
CA ARG A 269 -7.53 -27.22 19.52
C ARG A 269 -8.67 -26.23 19.69
N SER A 270 -9.51 -26.10 18.67
CA SER A 270 -10.81 -25.41 18.76
C SER A 270 -11.94 -26.44 18.66
N GLY A 271 -13.02 -26.24 19.42
CA GLY A 271 -14.17 -27.15 19.45
C GLY A 271 -13.99 -28.37 20.36
N LYS A 272 -14.98 -29.28 20.30
CA LYS A 272 -14.99 -30.51 21.10
C LYS A 272 -13.94 -31.50 20.60
N GLU A 273 -13.44 -32.33 21.50
CA GLU A 273 -12.51 -33.42 21.15
C GLU A 273 -13.12 -34.34 20.08
N ARG A 274 -12.33 -34.66 19.03
CA ARG A 274 -12.70 -35.46 17.83
C ARG A 274 -13.65 -34.81 16.84
N GLU A 275 -14.23 -33.66 17.15
CA GLU A 275 -15.08 -32.88 16.23
C GLU A 275 -14.51 -31.48 15.98
N GLY A 276 -13.34 -31.20 16.56
CA GLY A 276 -12.68 -29.91 16.54
C GLY A 276 -11.66 -29.76 15.42
N VAL A 277 -11.09 -28.56 15.32
CA VAL A 277 -9.98 -28.26 14.42
C VAL A 277 -8.69 -28.16 15.24
N VAL A 278 -7.65 -28.83 14.76
CA VAL A 278 -6.30 -28.71 15.29
C VAL A 278 -5.55 -27.65 14.48
N GLU A 279 -4.90 -26.73 15.18
CA GLU A 279 -3.88 -25.84 14.62
C GLU A 279 -2.52 -26.28 15.18
N ALA A 280 -1.71 -26.89 14.32
CA ALA A 280 -0.37 -27.36 14.63
C ALA A 280 0.66 -26.35 14.12
N GLU A 281 1.62 -25.98 14.98
CA GLU A 281 2.59 -24.94 14.69
C GLU A 281 4.02 -25.45 14.90
N TRP A 282 4.89 -25.14 13.95
CA TRP A 282 6.34 -25.26 14.08
C TRP A 282 6.96 -23.88 13.93
N VAL A 283 7.86 -23.53 14.84
CA VAL A 283 8.71 -22.35 14.70
C VAL A 283 10.16 -22.81 14.73
N ALA A 284 10.87 -22.47 13.68
CA ALA A 284 12.13 -23.06 13.32
C ALA A 284 13.15 -22.00 12.91
N ALA A 285 14.42 -22.20 13.25
CA ALA A 285 15.50 -21.31 12.88
C ALA A 285 16.69 -22.05 12.28
N ARG A 286 17.22 -21.48 11.19
CA ARG A 286 18.52 -21.82 10.61
C ARG A 286 19.31 -20.55 10.39
N GLY A 287 20.47 -20.45 11.04
CA GLY A 287 21.23 -19.20 11.10
C GLY A 287 20.36 -18.06 11.63
N ASP A 288 20.24 -16.99 10.85
CA ASP A 288 19.42 -15.81 11.17
C ASP A 288 18.02 -15.86 10.53
N TRP A 289 17.65 -16.97 9.89
CA TRP A 289 16.36 -17.13 9.23
C TRP A 289 15.38 -17.89 10.11
N ARG A 290 14.16 -17.37 10.23
CA ARG A 290 13.06 -18.03 10.93
C ARG A 290 12.00 -18.51 9.94
N LEU A 291 11.62 -19.76 10.05
CA LEU A 291 10.48 -20.37 9.38
C LEU A 291 9.39 -20.68 10.43
N GLU A 292 8.18 -20.20 10.19
CA GLU A 292 6.96 -20.54 10.93
C GLU A 292 6.06 -21.35 9.99
N VAL A 293 5.62 -22.52 10.44
CA VAL A 293 4.70 -23.41 9.73
C VAL A 293 3.47 -23.55 10.58
N LEU A 294 2.31 -23.13 10.08
CA LEU A 294 1.02 -23.30 10.72
C LEU A 294 0.14 -24.20 9.86
N ALA A 295 -0.26 -25.35 10.38
CA ALA A 295 -1.15 -26.29 9.71
C ALA A 295 -2.49 -26.35 10.43
N SER A 296 -3.60 -26.25 9.69
CA SER A 296 -4.96 -26.37 10.22
C SER A 296 -5.68 -27.53 9.54
N TYR A 297 -6.24 -28.44 10.33
CA TYR A 297 -6.95 -29.63 9.85
C TYR A 297 -7.99 -30.15 10.87
N PRO A 298 -9.02 -30.88 10.41
CA PRO A 298 -9.99 -31.54 11.29
C PRO A 298 -9.31 -32.61 12.16
N GLU A 299 -9.67 -32.67 13.44
CA GLU A 299 -9.06 -33.59 14.40
C GLU A 299 -9.31 -35.06 14.04
N GLU A 300 -10.47 -35.38 13.49
CA GLU A 300 -10.80 -36.75 13.06
C GLU A 300 -9.91 -37.26 11.92
N LEU A 301 -9.26 -36.35 11.17
CA LEU A 301 -8.37 -36.67 10.06
C LEU A 301 -6.88 -36.53 10.42
N ARG A 302 -6.54 -36.41 11.70
CA ARG A 302 -5.18 -36.10 12.18
C ARG A 302 -4.08 -37.00 11.59
N GLU A 303 -4.30 -38.31 11.52
CA GLU A 303 -3.27 -39.24 11.03
C GLU A 303 -2.99 -39.04 9.53
N GLU A 304 -4.04 -38.86 8.73
CA GLU A 304 -3.90 -38.59 7.30
C GLU A 304 -3.32 -37.20 7.06
N ALA A 305 -3.79 -36.19 7.79
CA ALA A 305 -3.25 -34.84 7.77
C ALA A 305 -1.74 -34.83 8.08
N GLY A 306 -1.30 -35.61 9.07
CA GLY A 306 0.12 -35.77 9.42
C GLY A 306 0.96 -36.32 8.26
N LYS A 307 0.47 -37.37 7.56
CA LYS A 307 1.16 -37.94 6.39
C LYS A 307 1.26 -36.92 5.24
N GLN A 308 0.15 -36.25 4.94
CA GLN A 308 0.12 -35.28 3.84
C GLN A 308 0.97 -34.05 4.13
N LEU A 309 1.03 -33.62 5.39
CA LEU A 309 1.89 -32.54 5.82
C LEU A 309 3.37 -32.91 5.68
N GLN A 310 3.77 -34.12 6.12
CA GLN A 310 5.13 -34.61 5.91
C GLN A 310 5.51 -34.68 4.43
N ALA A 311 4.58 -35.08 3.55
CA ALA A 311 4.81 -35.09 2.11
C ALA A 311 5.05 -33.68 1.53
N LEU A 312 4.26 -32.68 1.94
CA LEU A 312 4.49 -31.29 1.53
C LEU A 312 5.83 -30.76 2.04
N LEU A 313 6.09 -30.90 3.35
CA LEU A 313 7.32 -30.39 3.96
C LEU A 313 8.57 -31.12 3.45
N GLY A 314 8.48 -32.40 3.12
CA GLY A 314 9.56 -33.15 2.47
C GLY A 314 9.82 -32.74 1.02
N ALA A 315 8.88 -32.04 0.37
CA ALA A 315 9.07 -31.47 -0.96
C ALA A 315 9.62 -30.03 -0.94
N VAL A 316 9.67 -29.42 0.24
CA VAL A 316 10.37 -28.16 0.48
C VAL A 316 11.85 -28.47 0.68
N SER A 317 12.71 -27.73 -0.02
CA SER A 317 14.15 -27.75 0.25
C SER A 317 14.49 -26.51 1.05
N TRP A 318 15.24 -26.71 2.12
CA TRP A 318 15.92 -25.65 2.84
C TRP A 318 17.30 -26.21 3.11
N ASP A 319 18.26 -25.88 2.24
CA ASP A 319 19.56 -26.58 2.17
C ASP A 319 20.74 -25.70 2.60
N HIS A 320 20.62 -24.39 2.42
CA HIS A 320 21.62 -23.40 2.81
C HIS A 320 20.94 -22.10 3.20
N GLU A 321 21.66 -21.21 3.88
CA GLU A 321 21.21 -19.86 4.15
C GLU A 321 22.32 -18.85 3.86
N GLN A 322 21.95 -17.66 3.42
CA GLN A 322 22.87 -16.55 3.28
C GLN A 322 22.84 -15.68 4.54
N ARG A 323 24.04 -15.31 4.98
CA ARG A 323 24.23 -14.26 5.97
C ARG A 323 24.09 -12.91 5.28
N LEU A 324 23.19 -12.07 5.79
CA LEU A 324 22.84 -10.80 5.14
C LEU A 324 23.47 -9.56 5.80
N PHE A 325 24.41 -9.73 6.73
CA PHE A 325 25.22 -8.62 7.24
C PHE A 325 26.55 -9.10 7.80
N ARG A 326 27.61 -8.32 7.60
CA ARG A 326 28.98 -8.65 8.02
C ARG A 326 29.22 -8.42 9.52
N GLU A 327 29.16 -7.18 9.97
CA GLU A 327 29.52 -6.82 11.36
C GLU A 327 28.35 -6.18 12.10
N ARG A 328 27.73 -5.17 11.48
CA ARG A 328 26.59 -4.44 12.05
C ARG A 328 25.29 -4.89 11.40
N THR A 329 24.24 -5.02 12.19
CA THR A 329 22.89 -5.28 11.70
C THR A 329 22.41 -4.14 10.80
N MET A 330 21.56 -4.42 9.81
CA MET A 330 21.00 -3.37 8.95
C MET A 330 20.16 -2.38 9.77
N ALA A 331 19.46 -2.85 10.82
CA ALA A 331 18.78 -1.97 11.76
C ALA A 331 19.74 -0.95 12.40
N ALA A 332 20.90 -1.39 12.91
CA ALA A 332 21.88 -0.48 13.50
C ALA A 332 22.55 0.43 12.47
N GLN A 333 22.66 -0.02 11.21
CA GLN A 333 23.16 0.81 10.11
C GLN A 333 22.14 1.91 9.76
N TYR A 334 20.84 1.61 9.72
CA TYR A 334 19.81 2.62 9.49
C TYR A 334 19.69 3.65 10.58
N GLU A 335 19.78 3.27 11.85
CA GLU A 335 19.77 4.23 12.94
C GLU A 335 20.88 5.28 12.77
N ALA A 336 22.10 4.83 12.42
CA ALA A 336 23.22 5.74 12.17
C ALA A 336 22.98 6.62 10.92
N ILE A 337 22.49 6.04 9.81
CA ILE A 337 22.19 6.81 8.59
C ILE A 337 21.10 7.86 8.86
N ASN A 338 20.01 7.46 9.53
CA ASN A 338 18.88 8.33 9.86
C ASN A 338 19.28 9.48 10.80
N ALA A 339 20.16 9.23 11.77
CA ALA A 339 20.70 10.28 12.62
C ALA A 339 21.38 11.38 11.80
N GLU A 340 22.16 11.03 10.77
CA GLU A 340 22.85 12.00 9.93
C GLU A 340 21.88 12.79 9.03
N TRP A 341 21.05 12.12 8.22
CA TRP A 341 20.23 12.86 7.25
C TRP A 341 18.96 13.47 7.85
N ALA A 342 18.30 12.80 8.79
CA ALA A 342 17.01 13.24 9.32
C ALA A 342 17.17 14.24 10.46
N MET A 343 18.17 14.04 11.33
CA MET A 343 18.41 14.92 12.48
C MET A 343 19.49 15.97 12.19
N ALA A 344 20.69 15.55 11.80
CA ALA A 344 21.81 16.46 11.54
C ALA A 344 21.69 17.21 10.19
N ARG A 345 20.81 16.73 9.29
CA ARG A 345 20.66 17.23 7.91
C ARG A 345 21.95 17.13 7.09
N ASP A 346 22.85 16.21 7.47
CA ASP A 346 24.11 15.96 6.76
C ASP A 346 23.96 14.78 5.80
N TRP A 347 23.55 15.10 4.57
CA TRP A 347 23.43 14.12 3.50
C TRP A 347 24.78 13.50 3.11
N ALA A 348 25.89 14.23 3.24
CA ALA A 348 27.20 13.73 2.85
C ALA A 348 27.72 12.67 3.82
N ALA A 349 27.55 12.88 5.14
CA ALA A 349 27.83 11.88 6.16
C ALA A 349 26.91 10.67 6.01
N ALA A 350 25.60 10.90 5.84
CA ALA A 350 24.62 9.84 5.63
C ALA A 350 24.96 8.98 4.39
N ALA A 351 25.39 9.59 3.28
CA ALA A 351 25.76 8.88 2.07
C ALA A 351 27.02 8.02 2.23
N LYS A 352 28.01 8.45 3.03
CA LYS A 352 29.18 7.61 3.35
C LYS A 352 28.77 6.36 4.12
N LEU A 353 27.88 6.51 5.10
CA LEU A 353 27.32 5.38 5.85
C LEU A 353 26.49 4.47 4.95
N ALA A 354 25.65 5.05 4.07
CA ALA A 354 24.83 4.29 3.15
C ALA A 354 25.66 3.50 2.12
N GLN A 355 26.74 4.09 1.61
CA GLN A 355 27.67 3.41 0.71
C GLN A 355 28.36 2.22 1.38
N ALA A 356 28.73 2.35 2.66
CA ALA A 356 29.32 1.26 3.44
C ALA A 356 28.32 0.14 3.74
N ALA A 357 27.04 0.49 3.86
CA ALA A 357 25.92 -0.41 4.13
C ALA A 357 25.41 -1.17 2.90
N LEU A 358 25.56 -0.59 1.71
CA LEU A 358 25.01 -1.13 0.47
C LEU A 358 25.36 -2.61 0.19
N PRO A 359 26.59 -3.11 0.47
CA PRO A 359 26.92 -4.52 0.29
C PRO A 359 26.14 -5.48 1.20
N ASP A 360 25.58 -5.01 2.32
CA ASP A 360 24.75 -5.80 3.23
C ASP A 360 23.25 -5.71 2.89
N ALA A 361 22.86 -4.89 1.91
CA ALA A 361 21.48 -4.72 1.48
C ALA A 361 21.05 -5.84 0.54
N ALA A 362 19.94 -6.50 0.90
CA ALA A 362 19.36 -7.59 0.13
C ALA A 362 17.90 -7.33 -0.25
N PHE A 363 17.15 -6.65 0.63
CA PHE A 363 15.73 -6.39 0.42
C PHE A 363 15.49 -5.11 -0.37
N PRO A 364 14.40 -5.01 -1.15
CA PRO A 364 14.15 -3.87 -2.03
C PRO A 364 14.03 -2.56 -1.26
N LEU A 365 13.39 -2.55 -0.09
CA LEU A 365 13.34 -1.34 0.76
C LEU A 365 14.75 -0.84 1.13
N GLU A 366 15.71 -1.75 1.29
CA GLU A 366 17.07 -1.39 1.69
C GLU A 366 17.85 -0.75 0.58
N ILE A 367 17.83 -1.41 -0.58
CA ILE A 367 18.42 -0.90 -1.80
C ILE A 367 17.82 0.48 -2.10
N ALA A 368 16.49 0.61 -2.00
CA ALA A 368 15.78 1.85 -2.26
C ALA A 368 16.22 3.00 -1.34
N ARG A 369 16.24 2.77 -0.01
CA ARG A 369 16.65 3.77 0.98
C ARG A 369 18.10 4.20 0.80
N LEU A 370 19.02 3.25 0.70
CA LEU A 370 20.45 3.54 0.63
C LEU A 370 20.81 4.31 -0.64
N ASN A 371 20.29 3.87 -1.79
CA ASN A 371 20.50 4.57 -3.06
C ASN A 371 19.87 5.97 -3.03
N THR A 372 18.70 6.14 -2.40
CA THR A 372 18.07 7.47 -2.28
C THR A 372 18.93 8.44 -1.46
N VAL A 373 19.49 7.99 -0.32
CA VAL A 373 20.38 8.83 0.50
C VAL A 373 21.64 9.22 -0.29
N MET A 374 22.27 8.26 -0.98
CA MET A 374 23.45 8.51 -1.81
C MET A 374 23.15 9.45 -2.97
N ALA A 375 22.02 9.26 -3.67
CA ALA A 375 21.56 10.11 -4.76
C ALA A 375 21.30 11.54 -4.30
N THR A 376 20.69 11.68 -3.12
CA THR A 376 20.37 12.98 -2.51
C THR A 376 21.64 13.75 -2.16
N ALA A 377 22.64 13.08 -1.58
CA ALA A 377 23.95 13.70 -1.38
C ALA A 377 24.66 14.07 -2.69
N ALA A 378 24.46 13.29 -3.77
CA ALA A 378 24.99 13.61 -5.10
C ALA A 378 24.30 14.82 -5.73
N TYR A 379 22.98 14.92 -5.55
CA TYR A 379 22.19 16.06 -5.98
C TYR A 379 22.63 17.36 -5.29
N GLU A 380 22.82 17.34 -3.95
CA GLU A 380 23.23 18.53 -3.18
C GLU A 380 24.60 19.08 -3.62
N ARG A 381 25.53 18.21 -4.04
CA ARG A 381 26.84 18.63 -4.57
C ARG A 381 26.83 18.95 -6.08
N GLY A 382 25.69 18.89 -6.74
CA GLY A 382 25.55 19.16 -8.18
C GLY A 382 26.03 18.04 -9.11
N ALA A 383 26.31 16.83 -8.60
CA ALA A 383 26.75 15.69 -9.40
C ALA A 383 25.56 14.97 -10.05
N LEU A 384 24.92 15.61 -11.03
CA LEU A 384 23.62 15.18 -11.59
C LEU A 384 23.65 13.78 -12.23
N ASP A 385 24.74 13.39 -12.90
CA ASP A 385 24.83 12.05 -13.51
C ASP A 385 24.95 10.93 -12.47
N GLU A 386 25.62 11.21 -11.36
CA GLU A 386 25.70 10.27 -10.25
C GLU A 386 24.37 10.20 -9.51
N ALA A 387 23.76 11.36 -9.24
CA ALA A 387 22.42 11.44 -8.63
C ALA A 387 21.40 10.66 -9.46
N ARG A 388 21.40 10.82 -10.79
CA ARG A 388 20.56 10.05 -11.71
C ARG A 388 20.72 8.55 -11.53
N ARG A 389 21.94 8.01 -11.68
CA ARG A 389 22.17 6.55 -11.60
C ARG A 389 21.67 5.96 -10.28
N GLN A 390 21.90 6.68 -9.18
CA GLN A 390 21.48 6.26 -7.85
C GLN A 390 19.95 6.40 -7.67
N TYR A 391 19.32 7.47 -8.15
CA TYR A 391 17.86 7.59 -8.14
C TYR A 391 17.19 6.52 -9.00
N ASP A 392 17.73 6.20 -10.18
CA ASP A 392 17.20 5.16 -11.06
C ASP A 392 17.22 3.80 -10.35
N ALA A 393 18.35 3.44 -9.70
CA ALA A 393 18.46 2.22 -8.91
C ALA A 393 17.52 2.22 -7.70
N GLY A 394 17.40 3.35 -7.00
CA GLY A 394 16.52 3.51 -5.85
C GLY A 394 15.03 3.38 -6.23
N LEU A 395 14.59 4.09 -7.27
CA LEU A 395 13.21 4.09 -7.76
C LEU A 395 12.79 2.74 -8.35
N ALA A 396 13.72 2.03 -9.00
CA ALA A 396 13.49 0.66 -9.43
C ALA A 396 13.23 -0.28 -8.25
N ALA A 397 13.97 -0.14 -7.14
CA ALA A 397 13.76 -0.93 -5.93
C ALA A 397 12.50 -0.51 -5.14
N TRP A 398 12.17 0.79 -5.10
CA TRP A 398 10.96 1.30 -4.46
C TRP A 398 9.68 0.66 -5.00
N ALA A 399 9.66 0.29 -6.29
CA ALA A 399 8.54 -0.40 -6.92
C ALA A 399 8.21 -1.77 -6.28
N TYR A 400 9.12 -2.34 -5.48
CA TYR A 400 8.99 -3.63 -4.79
C TYR A 400 8.95 -3.51 -3.25
N ALA A 401 9.06 -2.31 -2.69
CA ALA A 401 9.14 -2.09 -1.24
C ALA A 401 7.77 -2.14 -0.51
N GLY A 402 6.75 -2.74 -1.15
CA GLY A 402 5.39 -2.98 -0.63
C GLY A 402 4.68 -1.73 -0.07
N LYS A 403 3.65 -1.87 0.76
CA LYS A 403 2.93 -0.70 1.30
C LYS A 403 3.80 0.18 2.23
N ALA A 404 5.01 -0.27 2.60
CA ALA A 404 5.91 0.46 3.47
C ALA A 404 6.42 1.77 2.88
N TYR A 405 6.47 1.90 1.54
CA TYR A 405 6.84 3.19 0.97
C TYR A 405 5.74 4.24 1.15
N HIS A 406 4.44 3.89 1.34
CA HIS A 406 3.27 4.80 1.42
C HIS A 406 3.36 5.96 2.41
N ASP A 407 4.30 5.89 3.35
CA ASP A 407 4.53 6.92 4.36
C ASP A 407 6.01 7.35 4.45
N GLU A 408 6.82 7.04 3.43
CA GLU A 408 8.28 7.20 3.51
C GLU A 408 8.77 8.51 2.87
N VAL A 409 9.31 9.41 3.71
CA VAL A 409 9.93 10.70 3.32
C VAL A 409 11.01 10.54 2.24
N LEU A 410 11.78 9.44 2.29
CA LEU A 410 12.81 9.17 1.30
C LEU A 410 12.21 8.89 -0.09
N TYR A 411 11.06 8.22 -0.20
CA TYR A 411 10.46 7.99 -1.52
C TYR A 411 9.93 9.30 -2.14
N GLU A 412 9.30 10.15 -1.33
CA GLU A 412 8.93 11.51 -1.75
C GLU A 412 10.17 12.27 -2.26
N THR A 413 11.26 12.23 -1.49
CA THR A 413 12.53 12.88 -1.84
C THR A 413 13.12 12.32 -3.14
N ALA A 414 13.04 11.01 -3.34
CA ALA A 414 13.52 10.35 -4.56
C ALA A 414 12.74 10.81 -5.79
N LEU A 415 11.41 10.81 -5.74
CA LEU A 415 10.58 11.26 -6.87
C LEU A 415 10.82 12.74 -7.18
N ASP A 416 10.80 13.59 -6.15
CA ASP A 416 10.97 15.04 -6.29
C ASP A 416 12.31 15.40 -6.96
N ARG A 417 13.41 14.90 -6.39
CA ARG A 417 14.75 15.25 -6.87
C ARG A 417 15.12 14.54 -8.16
N ALA A 418 14.66 13.31 -8.38
CA ALA A 418 14.86 12.65 -9.67
C ALA A 418 14.15 13.40 -10.81
N ALA A 419 12.95 13.93 -10.56
CA ALA A 419 12.24 14.75 -11.53
C ALA A 419 13.02 16.02 -11.88
N ASP A 420 13.61 16.69 -10.88
CA ASP A 420 14.46 17.86 -11.12
C ASP A 420 15.76 17.52 -11.85
N VAL A 421 16.41 16.41 -11.51
CA VAL A 421 17.59 15.91 -12.24
C VAL A 421 17.25 15.66 -13.71
N ALA A 422 16.13 14.99 -13.98
CA ALA A 422 15.65 14.75 -15.35
C ALA A 422 15.39 16.08 -16.09
N TYR A 423 14.73 17.04 -15.44
CA TYR A 423 14.47 18.36 -16.00
C TYR A 423 15.75 19.11 -16.35
N ARG A 424 16.73 19.20 -15.43
CA ARG A 424 18.01 19.88 -15.66
C ARG A 424 18.86 19.23 -16.75
N GLN A 425 18.64 17.94 -17.02
CA GLN A 425 19.31 17.19 -18.08
C GLN A 425 18.54 17.21 -19.42
N GLY A 426 17.42 17.93 -19.51
CA GLY A 426 16.60 18.01 -20.73
C GLY A 426 15.80 16.74 -21.05
N ARG A 427 15.60 15.85 -20.06
CA ARG A 427 14.82 14.61 -20.20
C ARG A 427 13.35 14.88 -19.85
N GLU A 428 12.67 15.65 -20.71
CA GLU A 428 11.35 16.22 -20.41
C GLU A 428 10.27 15.17 -20.13
N GLU A 429 10.14 14.13 -20.97
CA GLU A 429 9.13 13.07 -20.79
C GLU A 429 9.28 12.36 -19.45
N GLU A 430 10.52 12.08 -19.06
CA GLU A 430 10.82 11.42 -17.79
C GLU A 430 10.58 12.36 -16.60
N ALA A 431 10.95 13.64 -16.72
CA ALA A 431 10.65 14.64 -15.70
C ALA A 431 9.14 14.78 -15.48
N ILE A 432 8.34 14.75 -16.54
CA ILE A 432 6.88 14.77 -16.47
C ILE A 432 6.37 13.50 -15.78
N ALA A 433 6.84 12.32 -16.19
CA ALA A 433 6.43 11.05 -15.58
C ALA A 433 6.75 10.99 -14.07
N LEU A 434 7.93 11.44 -13.66
CA LEU A 434 8.34 11.50 -12.26
C LEU A 434 7.54 12.53 -11.46
N ASN A 435 7.31 13.73 -12.00
CA ASN A 435 6.46 14.74 -11.35
C ASN A 435 5.03 14.25 -11.17
N ARG A 436 4.46 13.51 -12.14
CA ARG A 436 3.12 12.92 -12.00
C ARG A 436 3.08 11.93 -10.84
N ARG A 437 4.03 10.99 -10.80
CA ARG A 437 4.17 10.04 -9.68
C ARG A 437 4.32 10.77 -8.34
N PHE A 438 5.08 11.87 -8.30
CA PHE A 438 5.20 12.72 -7.11
C PHE A 438 3.86 13.35 -6.70
N ILE A 439 3.10 13.92 -7.63
CA ILE A 439 1.79 14.54 -7.33
C ILE A 439 0.76 13.51 -6.87
N GLU A 440 0.74 12.34 -7.51
CA GLU A 440 -0.10 11.20 -7.11
C GLU A 440 0.26 10.69 -5.72
N TRP A 441 1.53 10.84 -5.34
CA TRP A 441 2.05 10.46 -4.05
C TRP A 441 1.70 11.42 -2.91
N VAL A 442 2.07 12.69 -3.04
CA VAL A 442 2.03 13.66 -1.91
C VAL A 442 0.65 14.26 -1.66
N GLY A 443 -0.28 14.12 -2.59
CA GLY A 443 -1.45 14.99 -2.68
C GLY A 443 -2.76 14.34 -2.26
N ASP A 444 -3.35 14.84 -1.18
CA ASP A 444 -4.80 14.90 -1.04
C ASP A 444 -5.31 16.06 -1.92
N ARG A 445 -6.08 15.72 -2.95
CA ARG A 445 -6.64 16.67 -3.92
C ARG A 445 -8.09 16.31 -4.20
N ASP A 446 -8.90 17.32 -4.53
CA ASP A 446 -10.28 17.07 -4.98
C ASP A 446 -10.23 16.18 -6.24
N PRO A 447 -11.03 15.09 -6.32
CA PRO A 447 -11.05 14.17 -7.47
C PRO A 447 -11.31 14.85 -8.82
N ALA A 448 -11.85 16.07 -8.82
CA ALA A 448 -11.95 16.89 -10.01
C ALA A 448 -10.59 17.24 -10.63
N TRP A 449 -9.50 17.23 -9.86
CA TRP A 449 -8.15 17.47 -10.37
C TRP A 449 -7.51 16.19 -10.88
N SER A 450 -7.36 16.12 -12.19
CA SER A 450 -6.78 15.00 -12.90
C SER A 450 -5.44 15.37 -13.52
N LEU A 451 -4.60 14.36 -13.76
CA LEU A 451 -3.34 14.48 -14.48
C LEU A 451 -3.55 13.84 -15.86
N PRO A 452 -3.86 14.59 -16.94
CA PRO A 452 -4.06 14.01 -18.26
C PRO A 452 -2.78 13.35 -18.77
N GLU A 453 -2.86 12.17 -19.39
CA GLU A 453 -1.69 11.42 -19.84
C GLU A 453 -0.82 12.24 -20.83
N GLY A 454 0.50 12.13 -20.70
CA GLY A 454 1.47 12.84 -21.54
C GLY A 454 1.56 14.36 -21.31
N ARG A 455 0.77 14.94 -20.40
CA ARG A 455 0.79 16.39 -20.14
C ARG A 455 1.60 16.77 -18.90
N ALA A 456 2.28 17.91 -19.01
CA ALA A 456 3.07 18.53 -17.95
C ALA A 456 2.23 19.42 -17.01
N GLU A 457 0.95 19.10 -16.83
CA GLU A 457 0.00 19.96 -16.12
C GLU A 457 -1.09 19.15 -15.37
N LEU A 458 -1.56 19.71 -14.26
CA LEU A 458 -2.71 19.26 -13.50
C LEU A 458 -3.95 20.03 -13.94
N GLN A 459 -5.06 19.33 -14.21
CA GLN A 459 -6.27 19.92 -14.79
C GLN A 459 -7.51 19.68 -13.92
N SER A 460 -8.25 20.75 -13.61
CA SER A 460 -9.57 20.67 -12.98
C SER A 460 -10.61 20.32 -14.02
N GLY A 461 -11.27 19.17 -13.89
CA GLY A 461 -12.41 18.78 -14.71
C GLY A 461 -13.67 19.61 -14.42
N ARG A 462 -13.73 20.30 -13.26
CA ARG A 462 -14.86 21.15 -12.87
C ARG A 462 -14.80 22.50 -13.57
N THR A 463 -13.64 23.16 -13.49
CA THR A 463 -13.48 24.52 -13.97
C THR A 463 -12.73 24.58 -15.29
N GLY A 464 -11.98 23.54 -15.66
CA GLY A 464 -11.03 23.52 -16.76
C GLY A 464 -9.65 24.08 -16.40
N GLN A 465 -9.42 24.55 -15.16
CA GLN A 465 -8.19 25.23 -14.75
C GLN A 465 -6.98 24.31 -14.86
N VAL A 466 -5.82 24.89 -15.21
CA VAL A 466 -4.62 24.15 -15.54
C VAL A 466 -3.44 24.69 -14.73
N LEU A 467 -2.75 23.81 -14.01
CA LEU A 467 -1.60 24.14 -13.17
C LEU A 467 -0.37 23.39 -13.70
N PRO A 468 0.66 24.08 -14.22
CA PRO A 468 1.88 23.43 -14.65
C PRO A 468 2.54 22.66 -13.49
N LEU A 469 3.02 21.44 -13.75
CA LEU A 469 3.73 20.66 -12.72
C LEU A 469 5.06 21.32 -12.33
N ARG A 470 5.64 22.05 -13.28
CA ARG A 470 6.92 22.77 -13.16
C ARG A 470 6.81 24.14 -13.82
N ILE A 471 7.36 25.17 -13.17
CA ILE A 471 7.55 26.51 -13.74
C ILE A 471 8.97 26.95 -13.40
N ALA A 472 9.88 26.88 -14.38
CA ALA A 472 11.31 27.07 -14.14
C ALA A 472 11.80 26.20 -12.95
N ASP A 473 12.35 26.82 -11.91
CA ASP A 473 12.84 26.12 -10.71
C ASP A 473 11.73 25.75 -9.69
N PHE A 474 10.47 26.12 -9.95
CA PHE A 474 9.34 25.89 -9.05
C PHE A 474 8.59 24.60 -9.39
N ARG A 475 8.33 23.76 -8.38
CA ARG A 475 7.58 22.51 -8.52
C ARG A 475 6.27 22.58 -7.75
N LEU A 476 5.18 22.17 -8.40
CA LEU A 476 3.86 22.04 -7.81
C LEU A 476 3.80 20.93 -6.74
N LYS A 477 3.07 21.17 -5.65
CA LYS A 477 2.71 20.21 -4.61
C LYS A 477 1.27 20.48 -4.13
N PRO A 478 0.32 19.56 -4.29
CA PRO A 478 -1.00 19.67 -3.69
C PRO A 478 -0.88 19.56 -2.17
N ILE A 479 -1.64 20.39 -1.45
CA ILE A 479 -1.67 20.41 0.02
C ILE A 479 -3.11 20.45 0.56
N GLY A 480 -4.08 20.12 -0.28
CA GLY A 480 -5.51 20.07 0.05
C GLY A 480 -6.38 20.21 -1.20
N GLY A 481 -7.69 20.01 -1.06
CA GLY A 481 -8.62 19.92 -2.20
C GLY A 481 -8.63 21.10 -3.17
N LYS A 482 -8.32 22.32 -2.69
CA LYS A 482 -8.24 23.56 -3.48
C LYS A 482 -6.98 24.38 -3.16
N LEU A 483 -5.99 23.75 -2.54
CA LEU A 483 -4.79 24.40 -2.04
C LEU A 483 -3.56 23.70 -2.62
N PHE A 484 -2.68 24.51 -3.19
CA PHE A 484 -1.46 24.07 -3.85
C PHE A 484 -0.28 24.89 -3.36
N GLN A 485 0.92 24.38 -3.56
CA GLN A 485 2.17 25.07 -3.30
C GLN A 485 3.12 24.91 -4.48
N TYR A 486 3.83 25.97 -4.81
CA TYR A 486 5.02 25.91 -5.66
C TYR A 486 6.25 26.08 -4.79
N GLN A 487 7.15 25.10 -4.79
CA GLN A 487 8.41 25.17 -4.05
C GLN A 487 9.56 25.45 -5.02
N ASP A 488 10.36 26.46 -4.72
CA ASP A 488 11.64 26.70 -5.38
C ASP A 488 12.64 25.61 -4.97
N LEU A 489 13.09 24.78 -5.91
CA LEU A 489 14.03 23.69 -5.63
C LEU A 489 15.48 24.15 -5.42
N LYS A 490 15.79 25.43 -5.63
CA LYS A 490 17.09 26.03 -5.33
C LYS A 490 17.13 26.66 -3.94
N THR A 491 16.08 27.37 -3.58
CA THR A 491 16.06 28.19 -2.34
C THR A 491 15.19 27.62 -1.24
N GLY A 492 14.29 26.69 -1.56
CA GLY A 492 13.29 26.18 -0.63
C GLY A 492 12.07 27.09 -0.44
N ALA A 493 12.04 28.28 -1.07
CA ALA A 493 10.93 29.22 -0.94
C ALA A 493 9.59 28.62 -1.39
N LEU A 494 8.54 28.90 -0.63
CA LEU A 494 7.20 28.35 -0.85
C LEU A 494 6.23 29.46 -1.30
N LEU A 495 5.61 29.24 -2.45
CA LEU A 495 4.50 30.04 -2.95
C LEU A 495 3.21 29.27 -2.69
N GLY A 496 2.25 29.88 -2.03
CA GLY A 496 0.94 29.27 -1.82
C GLY A 496 -0.02 29.63 -2.95
N LEU A 497 -0.82 28.69 -3.41
CA LEU A 497 -1.85 28.91 -4.41
C LEU A 497 -3.19 28.38 -3.90
N SER A 498 -4.15 29.28 -3.72
CA SER A 498 -5.54 28.93 -3.46
C SER A 498 -6.33 29.12 -4.75
N VAL A 499 -7.10 28.11 -5.15
CA VAL A 499 -7.93 28.16 -6.35
C VAL A 499 -9.39 27.95 -6.02
N GLU A 500 -10.28 28.30 -6.96
CA GLU A 500 -11.72 28.07 -6.88
C GLU A 500 -12.37 28.55 -5.57
N GLN A 501 -11.87 29.67 -5.01
CA GLN A 501 -12.47 30.33 -3.85
C GLN A 501 -13.72 31.11 -4.29
N LYS A 502 -14.65 31.34 -3.38
CA LYS A 502 -15.85 32.15 -3.68
C LYS A 502 -15.44 33.62 -3.87
N ALA A 503 -15.66 34.18 -5.06
CA ALA A 503 -15.63 35.62 -5.28
C ALA A 503 -16.94 36.23 -4.77
N GLY A 504 -16.89 37.47 -4.27
CA GLY A 504 -18.03 38.14 -3.63
C GLY A 504 -17.74 38.68 -2.24
N ILE A 505 -16.55 38.42 -1.70
CA ILE A 505 -15.99 39.21 -0.59
C ILE A 505 -15.39 40.48 -1.21
N ASP A 506 -15.83 41.64 -0.71
CA ASP A 506 -15.29 42.94 -1.11
C ASP A 506 -13.79 43.07 -0.76
N ASP A 507 -13.13 44.06 -1.35
CA ASP A 507 -11.68 44.21 -1.23
C ASP A 507 -11.23 44.59 0.20
N HIS A 508 -12.11 45.22 0.99
CA HIS A 508 -11.80 45.56 2.38
C HIS A 508 -11.78 44.29 3.24
N ALA A 509 -12.83 43.47 3.16
CA ALA A 509 -12.91 42.19 3.87
C ALA A 509 -11.84 41.20 3.37
N LEU A 510 -11.50 41.23 2.08
CA LEU A 510 -10.39 40.43 1.55
C LEU A 510 -9.05 40.88 2.16
N GLU A 511 -8.77 42.18 2.18
CA GLU A 511 -7.54 42.70 2.79
C GLU A 511 -7.45 42.33 4.27
N GLU A 512 -8.53 42.49 5.04
CA GLU A 512 -8.57 42.12 6.45
C GLU A 512 -8.29 40.62 6.64
N SER A 513 -8.82 39.76 5.78
CA SER A 513 -8.54 38.33 5.80
C SER A 513 -7.06 38.01 5.51
N MET A 514 -6.41 38.76 4.61
CA MET A 514 -4.99 38.59 4.29
C MET A 514 -4.09 39.07 5.43
N ARG A 515 -4.42 40.21 6.05
CA ARG A 515 -3.73 40.73 7.25
C ARG A 515 -3.87 39.76 8.43
N SER A 516 -5.06 39.21 8.64
CA SER A 516 -5.33 38.16 9.63
C SER A 516 -4.52 36.89 9.34
N PHE A 517 -4.45 36.46 8.07
CA PHE A 517 -3.62 35.32 7.68
C PHE A 517 -2.13 35.57 7.96
N MET A 518 -1.57 36.71 7.55
CA MET A 518 -0.17 37.05 7.81
C MET A 518 0.14 37.03 9.31
N ARG A 519 -0.71 37.64 10.13
CA ARG A 519 -0.53 37.67 11.59
C ARG A 519 -0.67 36.30 12.22
N ASN A 520 -1.80 35.63 11.99
CA ASN A 520 -2.19 34.43 12.74
C ASN A 520 -1.56 33.15 12.21
N LYS A 521 -1.13 33.14 10.94
CA LYS A 521 -0.53 31.96 10.31
C LYS A 521 0.93 32.11 10.00
N LEU A 522 1.44 33.33 9.73
CA LEU A 522 2.84 33.53 9.40
C LEU A 522 3.63 34.24 10.52
N GLY A 523 2.95 34.76 11.55
CA GLY A 523 3.59 35.58 12.57
C GLY A 523 4.14 36.89 12.01
N LEU A 524 3.49 37.45 10.99
CA LEU A 524 3.92 38.68 10.31
C LEU A 524 2.94 39.81 10.57
N GLU A 525 3.44 40.97 10.96
CA GLU A 525 2.65 42.19 11.03
C GLU A 525 2.71 42.92 9.68
N ALA A 526 1.55 43.10 9.08
CA ALA A 526 1.41 43.74 7.77
C ALA A 526 1.29 45.26 7.92
N GLY A 527 2.21 45.98 7.30
CA GLY A 527 2.21 47.44 7.17
C GLY A 527 1.40 47.93 5.97
N ASP A 528 1.94 48.92 5.27
CA ASP A 528 1.27 49.58 4.15
C ASP A 528 1.05 48.64 2.96
N LYS A 529 -0.10 48.79 2.31
CA LYS A 529 -0.50 48.04 1.11
C LYS A 529 -0.28 48.89 -0.14
N GLN A 530 0.48 48.36 -1.09
CA GLN A 530 0.56 48.88 -2.45
C GLN A 530 -0.29 48.02 -3.38
N ALA A 531 -1.28 48.62 -4.03
CA ALA A 531 -2.14 47.93 -5.00
C ALA A 531 -1.81 48.36 -6.43
N SER A 532 -1.73 47.38 -7.33
CA SER A 532 -1.50 47.59 -8.76
C SER A 532 -2.34 46.64 -9.60
N ALA A 533 -2.54 46.98 -10.87
CA ALA A 533 -3.23 46.10 -11.82
C ALA A 533 -2.32 44.91 -12.19
N PHE A 534 -2.91 43.74 -12.35
CA PHE A 534 -2.25 42.56 -12.89
C PHE A 534 -2.98 42.10 -14.15
N SER A 535 -2.24 41.75 -15.20
CA SER A 535 -2.81 41.26 -16.45
C SER A 535 -2.65 39.74 -16.49
N PRO A 536 -3.65 38.96 -16.03
CA PRO A 536 -3.56 37.52 -15.99
C PRO A 536 -3.60 36.93 -17.40
N ARG A 537 -2.81 35.88 -17.64
CA ARG A 537 -2.95 35.07 -18.84
C ARG A 537 -4.28 34.35 -18.80
N GLU A 538 -5.15 34.63 -19.77
CA GLU A 538 -6.42 33.92 -19.90
C GLU A 538 -6.18 32.46 -20.27
N ARG A 539 -6.99 31.58 -19.69
CA ARG A 539 -7.00 30.17 -20.02
C ARG A 539 -7.75 29.93 -21.34
N GLU A 540 -7.20 29.06 -22.17
CA GLU A 540 -7.87 28.57 -23.37
C GLU A 540 -9.22 27.91 -23.03
N GLY A 541 -10.28 28.29 -23.75
CA GLY A 541 -11.65 27.81 -23.50
C GLY A 541 -12.30 28.30 -22.18
N GLY A 542 -11.72 29.29 -21.50
CA GLY A 542 -12.34 29.92 -20.32
C GLY A 542 -13.55 30.79 -20.68
N THR A 543 -14.64 30.65 -19.95
CA THR A 543 -15.82 31.54 -20.07
C THR A 543 -15.82 32.59 -18.97
N GLY A 544 -16.08 33.86 -19.33
CA GLY A 544 -16.16 34.98 -18.39
C GLY A 544 -14.87 35.81 -18.31
N ARG A 545 -15.03 37.12 -18.11
CA ARG A 545 -13.93 38.09 -18.08
C ARG A 545 -13.05 37.88 -16.85
N VAL A 546 -11.75 37.87 -17.06
CA VAL A 546 -10.75 37.76 -15.98
C VAL A 546 -10.35 39.15 -15.50
N GLN A 547 -10.27 39.33 -14.17
CA GLN A 547 -9.80 40.57 -13.56
C GLN A 547 -8.68 40.27 -12.58
N GLY A 548 -7.49 40.82 -12.83
CA GLY A 548 -6.30 40.61 -11.99
C GLY A 548 -5.91 41.85 -11.20
N ARG A 549 -5.51 41.62 -9.94
CA ARG A 549 -4.94 42.63 -9.05
C ARG A 549 -3.69 42.07 -8.40
N LYS A 550 -2.72 42.95 -8.11
CA LYS A 550 -1.52 42.62 -7.35
C LYS A 550 -1.45 43.52 -6.12
N TRP A 551 -1.41 42.91 -4.95
CA TRP A 551 -1.25 43.61 -3.67
C TRP A 551 0.08 43.23 -3.05
N VAL A 552 0.86 44.23 -2.63
CA VAL A 552 2.13 44.07 -1.93
C VAL A 552 2.00 44.72 -0.57
N PHE A 553 2.33 43.97 0.48
CA PHE A 553 2.39 44.45 1.85
C PHE A 553 3.84 44.47 2.30
N GLU A 554 4.29 45.59 2.86
CA GLU A 554 5.48 45.59 3.72
C GLU A 554 5.16 44.79 4.98
N VAL A 555 6.08 43.93 5.43
CA VAL A 555 5.84 43.09 6.61
C VAL A 555 7.01 43.13 7.56
N LEU A 556 6.71 43.02 8.85
CA LEU A 556 7.70 42.91 9.92
C LEU A 556 7.46 41.62 10.71
N PRO A 557 8.51 41.03 11.32
CA PRO A 557 8.34 39.94 12.27
C PRO A 557 7.40 40.36 13.40
N GLY A 558 6.34 39.60 13.62
CA GLY A 558 5.41 39.73 14.74
C GLY A 558 5.83 38.87 15.94
N GLN A 559 4.94 38.74 16.94
CA GLN A 559 5.16 37.79 18.03
C GLN A 559 4.98 36.34 17.52
N ASP A 560 6.05 35.56 17.58
CA ASP A 560 6.05 34.13 17.24
C ASP A 560 5.75 33.30 18.49
N ASP A 561 4.59 32.63 18.51
CA ASP A 561 4.17 31.72 19.57
C ASP A 561 4.68 30.27 19.34
N GLY A 562 5.52 30.07 18.32
CA GLY A 562 6.06 28.78 17.90
C GLY A 562 5.11 27.95 17.04
N ARG A 563 3.96 28.49 16.62
CA ARG A 563 2.97 27.81 15.74
C ARG A 563 2.86 28.43 14.35
N THR A 564 3.75 29.36 14.01
CA THR A 564 3.75 30.08 12.73
C THR A 564 4.27 29.20 11.58
N LEU A 565 3.62 29.30 10.42
CA LEU A 565 4.05 28.68 9.17
C LEU A 565 5.19 29.50 8.57
N ARG A 566 6.31 28.84 8.33
CA ARG A 566 7.47 29.43 7.65
C ARG A 566 7.40 29.19 6.15
N LEU A 567 7.55 30.26 5.37
CA LEU A 567 7.41 30.25 3.90
C LEU A 567 8.77 30.19 3.16
N ASP A 568 9.87 30.25 3.89
CA ASP A 568 11.26 30.21 3.41
C ASP A 568 11.87 28.79 3.45
N GLY A 569 11.09 27.77 3.85
CA GLY A 569 11.49 26.37 3.72
C GLY A 569 12.57 25.88 4.69
N GLY A 570 13.11 26.73 5.56
CA GLY A 570 14.22 26.42 6.48
C GLY A 570 14.06 26.99 7.90
N ARG A 571 14.87 26.50 8.85
CA ARG A 571 14.90 27.02 10.25
C ARG A 571 15.67 28.34 10.40
N ASP A 572 16.55 28.65 9.45
CA ASP A 572 17.53 29.74 9.53
C ASP A 572 17.32 30.85 8.48
N GLY A 573 16.17 30.87 7.78
CA GLY A 573 15.88 31.89 6.79
C GLY A 573 15.51 33.23 7.42
N ALA A 574 15.92 34.33 6.76
CA ALA A 574 15.54 35.67 7.17
C ALA A 574 14.04 35.90 6.92
N ALA A 575 13.35 36.54 7.87
CA ALA A 575 11.95 36.90 7.70
C ALA A 575 11.74 37.70 6.41
N PRO A 576 10.64 37.47 5.67
CA PRO A 576 10.36 38.22 4.46
C PRO A 576 10.22 39.70 4.78
N ALA A 577 10.67 40.56 3.87
CA ALA A 577 10.46 42.00 3.98
C ALA A 577 9.08 42.40 3.41
N ARG A 578 8.59 41.63 2.43
CA ARG A 578 7.30 41.88 1.77
C ARG A 578 6.51 40.59 1.56
N MET A 579 5.18 40.73 1.54
CA MET A 579 4.25 39.70 1.11
C MET A 579 3.48 40.19 -0.10
N VAL A 580 3.46 39.39 -1.16
CA VAL A 580 2.74 39.71 -2.40
C VAL A 580 1.62 38.73 -2.67
N PHE A 581 0.50 39.25 -3.17
CA PHE A 581 -0.70 38.52 -3.52
C PHE A 581 -1.11 38.89 -4.95
N TRP A 582 -1.14 37.91 -5.85
CA TRP A 582 -1.83 38.02 -7.14
C TRP A 582 -3.22 37.44 -6.98
N ILE A 583 -4.23 38.30 -7.10
CA ILE A 583 -5.65 37.98 -6.91
C ILE A 583 -6.31 38.04 -8.27
N VAL A 584 -6.91 36.93 -8.69
CA VAL A 584 -7.57 36.85 -9.99
C VAL A 584 -9.00 36.35 -9.83
N ASP A 585 -9.95 37.17 -10.26
CA ASP A 585 -11.38 36.86 -10.25
C ASP A 585 -11.84 36.50 -11.67
N ARG A 586 -12.63 35.42 -11.77
CA ARG A 586 -13.37 35.03 -12.97
C ARG A 586 -14.80 34.66 -12.55
N GLY A 587 -15.75 35.56 -12.84
CA GLY A 587 -17.12 35.42 -12.35
C GLY A 587 -17.16 35.34 -10.82
N ASP A 588 -17.83 34.32 -10.29
CA ASP A 588 -17.94 34.08 -8.84
C ASP A 588 -16.78 33.25 -8.26
N SER A 589 -15.69 33.09 -9.00
CA SER A 589 -14.52 32.33 -8.58
C SER A 589 -13.26 33.20 -8.45
N ARG A 590 -12.48 32.97 -7.39
CA ARG A 590 -11.24 33.68 -7.07
C ARG A 590 -10.08 32.70 -6.91
N SER A 591 -8.95 33.02 -7.54
CA SER A 591 -7.66 32.37 -7.32
C SER A 591 -6.66 33.36 -6.73
N ILE A 592 -5.83 32.91 -5.79
CA ILE A 592 -4.87 33.75 -5.08
C ILE A 592 -3.52 33.02 -5.03
N LEU A 593 -2.51 33.58 -5.72
CA LEU A 593 -1.11 33.20 -5.51
C LEU A 593 -0.51 34.14 -4.46
N ARG A 594 0.11 33.57 -3.44
CA ARG A 594 0.78 34.31 -2.35
C ARG A 594 2.25 33.92 -2.28
N ALA A 595 3.12 34.92 -2.11
CA ALA A 595 4.55 34.70 -2.04
C ALA A 595 5.25 35.61 -1.02
N PRO A 596 6.25 35.10 -0.28
CA PRO A 596 7.20 35.92 0.44
C PRO A 596 8.21 36.55 -0.53
N LEU A 597 8.63 37.79 -0.29
CA LEU A 597 9.67 38.48 -1.03
C LEU A 597 10.75 39.04 -0.12
N THR A 598 11.99 39.01 -0.59
CA THR A 598 13.11 39.77 -0.02
C THR A 598 12.99 41.26 -0.37
N ALA A 599 13.82 42.09 0.25
CA ALA A 599 13.85 43.54 0.00
C ALA A 599 14.15 43.88 -1.48
N ASP A 600 14.98 43.09 -2.15
CA ASP A 600 15.33 43.29 -3.56
C ASP A 600 14.27 42.73 -4.54
N GLY A 601 13.31 41.95 -4.03
CA GLY A 601 12.30 41.25 -4.83
C GLY A 601 12.87 40.04 -5.56
N ASP A 602 12.00 39.21 -6.14
CA ASP A 602 12.40 38.04 -6.93
C ASP A 602 11.61 37.98 -8.24
N ALA A 603 12.27 38.37 -9.34
CA ALA A 603 11.68 38.34 -10.68
C ALA A 603 11.22 36.94 -11.10
N ARG A 604 11.80 35.87 -10.52
CA ARG A 604 11.40 34.48 -10.80
C ARG A 604 10.01 34.17 -10.26
N ILE A 605 9.60 34.79 -9.15
CA ILE A 605 8.25 34.61 -8.59
C ILE A 605 7.20 35.27 -9.49
N GLU A 606 7.51 36.42 -10.08
CA GLU A 606 6.62 37.05 -11.07
C GLU A 606 6.41 36.16 -12.30
N GLN A 607 7.44 35.43 -12.74
CA GLN A 607 7.32 34.46 -13.83
C GLN A 607 6.32 33.34 -13.49
N VAL A 608 6.26 32.89 -12.23
CA VAL A 608 5.24 31.93 -11.78
C VAL A 608 3.84 32.50 -11.97
N ALA A 609 3.59 33.73 -11.49
CA ALA A 609 2.28 34.37 -11.63
C ALA A 609 1.86 34.53 -13.11
N GLN A 610 2.81 34.84 -14.00
CA GLN A 610 2.58 35.01 -15.43
C GLN A 610 2.41 33.68 -16.20
N ALA A 611 3.07 32.61 -15.75
CA ALA A 611 2.99 31.29 -16.38
C ALA A 611 1.66 30.58 -16.08
N LEU A 612 1.02 30.89 -14.94
CA LEU A 612 -0.29 30.36 -14.60
C LEU A 612 -1.36 30.83 -15.58
N ALA A 613 -2.14 29.88 -16.09
CA ALA A 613 -3.38 30.15 -16.81
C ALA A 613 -4.51 30.31 -15.79
N TRP A 614 -4.96 31.55 -15.58
CA TRP A 614 -5.92 31.91 -14.55
C TRP A 614 -7.36 31.63 -14.99
#